data_AF-A0A3M1CC92-F1
#
_entry.id   AF-A0A3M1CC92-F1
#
_cell.length_a   1.000
_cell.length_b   1.000
_cell.length_c   1.000
_cell.angle_alpha   90.00
_cell.angle_beta   90.00
_cell.angle_gamma   90.00
#
_symmetry.space_group_name_H-M   'P 1'
#
loop_
_entity.id
_entity.type
_entity.pdbx_description
1 polymer ?
#
loop_
_entity_poly.entity_id
_entity_poly.type
_entity_poly.pdbx_seq_one_letter_code
_entity_poly.pdbx_strand_id
1 'polypeptide(L)'
;MLKSRAKYHLGQVVRHRKHPFRGVVFDVDAMFSNTEEWYQAIPEESRPAKNQPFYHLLAENDESYYVAYVSAQNLAADFSGEPVSHPDLPELFGEFEDGQYPLQFQLN
;
A
#
# COMPACT_ATOMS: atom_id res chain seq x y z
N MET A 1 16.16 18.87 -4.90
CA MET A 1 15.78 17.98 -3.77
C MET A 1 14.37 17.49 -4.03
N LEU A 2 14.16 16.18 -4.18
CA LEU A 2 12.80 15.63 -4.21
C LEU A 2 12.14 15.86 -2.85
N LYS A 3 11.00 16.57 -2.84
CA LYS A 3 10.15 16.77 -1.66
C LYS A 3 8.95 15.82 -1.69
N SER A 4 9.12 14.56 -2.11
CA SER A 4 8.04 13.59 -1.99
C SER A 4 7.96 13.12 -0.54
N ARG A 5 7.10 13.77 0.25
CA ARG A 5 6.75 13.27 1.59
C ARG A 5 5.77 12.12 1.41
N ALA A 6 6.10 10.95 1.95
CA ALA A 6 5.18 9.83 2.00
C ALA A 6 3.88 10.29 2.72
N LYS A 7 2.75 10.10 2.04
CA LYS A 7 1.43 10.47 2.54
C LYS A 7 0.86 9.45 3.52
N TYR A 8 1.18 8.18 3.29
CA TYR A 8 0.81 7.04 4.13
C TYR A 8 2.06 6.44 4.77
N HIS A 9 1.91 5.84 5.95
CA HIS A 9 3.00 5.24 6.71
C HIS A 9 2.85 3.72 6.80
N LEU A 10 3.94 3.02 7.17
CA LEU A 10 3.91 1.57 7.37
C LEU A 10 2.86 1.21 8.43
N GLY A 11 2.18 0.08 8.21
CA GLY A 11 1.10 -0.40 9.06
C GLY A 11 -0.24 0.33 8.88
N GLN A 12 -0.28 1.39 8.07
CA GLN A 12 -1.52 2.12 7.81
C GLN A 12 -2.43 1.33 6.86
N VAL A 13 -3.72 1.27 7.21
CA VAL A 13 -4.76 0.73 6.33
C VAL A 13 -5.16 1.79 5.29
N VAL A 14 -5.14 1.39 4.03
CA VAL A 14 -5.52 2.22 2.88
C VAL A 14 -6.50 1.46 1.99
N ARG A 15 -7.20 2.20 1.14
CA ARG A 15 -8.06 1.64 0.08
C ARG A 15 -7.74 2.25 -1.27
N HIS A 16 -7.96 1.48 -2.33
CA HIS A 16 -7.87 2.02 -3.67
C HIS A 16 -9.08 2.92 -3.97
N ARG A 17 -8.85 4.04 -4.67
CA ARG A 17 -9.91 5.01 -4.98
C ARG A 17 -10.92 4.49 -6.00
N LYS A 18 -10.50 3.58 -6.88
CA LYS A 18 -11.31 3.08 -8.02
C LYS A 18 -11.61 1.60 -7.99
N HIS A 19 -10.80 0.80 -7.28
CA HIS A 19 -10.88 -0.65 -7.29
C HIS A 19 -11.31 -1.11 -5.90
N PRO A 20 -12.14 -2.14 -5.77
CA PRO A 20 -12.69 -2.56 -4.49
C PRO A 20 -11.69 -3.44 -3.74
N PHE A 21 -10.59 -2.84 -3.28
CA PHE A 21 -9.65 -3.51 -2.39
C PHE A 21 -9.14 -2.57 -1.30
N ARG A 22 -8.76 -3.19 -0.18
CA ARG A 22 -8.11 -2.56 0.97
C ARG A 22 -6.74 -3.19 1.15
N GLY A 23 -5.85 -2.53 1.86
CA GLY A 23 -4.56 -3.13 2.17
C GLY A 23 -3.77 -2.34 3.20
N VAL A 24 -2.74 -2.98 3.73
CA VAL A 24 -1.83 -2.41 4.73
C VAL A 24 -0.51 -2.07 4.05
N VAL A 25 -0.04 -0.85 4.25
CA VAL A 25 1.26 -0.41 3.73
C VAL A 25 2.39 -1.14 4.45
N PHE A 26 3.21 -1.89 3.71
CA PHE A 26 4.40 -2.55 4.28
C PHE A 26 5.72 -2.09 3.69
N ASP A 27 5.69 -1.34 2.59
CA ASP A 27 6.88 -0.66 2.04
C ASP A 27 6.48 0.56 1.19
N VAL A 28 7.43 1.46 0.92
CA VAL A 28 7.26 2.66 0.11
C VAL A 28 8.49 3.01 -0.71
N ASP A 29 8.31 3.14 -2.02
CA ASP A 29 9.30 3.72 -2.92
C ASP A 29 9.07 5.24 -3.05
N ALA A 30 10.15 6.02 -3.08
CA ALA A 30 10.07 7.48 -3.23
C ALA A 30 9.48 7.92 -4.59
N MET A 31 9.65 7.07 -5.61
CA MET A 31 9.15 7.21 -6.98
C MET A 31 8.88 5.82 -7.58
N PHE A 32 8.29 5.76 -8.77
CA PHE A 32 8.11 4.49 -9.48
C PHE A 32 9.42 3.70 -9.59
N SER A 33 9.43 2.47 -9.11
CA SER A 33 10.61 1.59 -9.04
C SER A 33 10.34 0.16 -9.55
N ASN A 34 9.26 -0.03 -10.32
CA ASN A 34 8.96 -1.29 -11.00
C ASN A 34 9.47 -1.26 -12.45
N THR A 35 9.28 -2.34 -13.20
CA THR A 35 9.81 -2.47 -14.56
C THR A 35 9.08 -1.57 -15.56
N GLU A 36 9.78 -1.17 -16.63
CA GLU A 36 9.16 -0.37 -17.69
C GLU A 36 8.06 -1.17 -18.40
N GLU A 37 8.24 -2.48 -18.58
CA GLU A 37 7.27 -3.37 -19.18
C GLU A 37 5.95 -3.37 -18.41
N TRP A 38 6.01 -3.41 -17.07
CA TRP A 38 4.84 -3.29 -16.22
C TRP A 38 4.15 -1.94 -16.42
N TYR A 39 4.92 -0.85 -16.48
CA TYR A 39 4.38 0.48 -16.69
C TYR A 39 3.68 0.62 -18.04
N GLN A 40 4.26 0.04 -19.09
CA GLN A 40 3.71 0.07 -20.44
C GLN A 40 2.47 -0.81 -20.58
N ALA A 41 2.35 -1.88 -19.78
CA ALA A 41 1.17 -2.74 -19.73
C ALA A 41 -0.07 -2.03 -19.14
N ILE A 42 0.10 -0.94 -18.39
CA ILE A 42 -1.02 -0.11 -17.93
C ILE A 42 -1.57 0.70 -19.12
N PRO A 43 -2.90 0.73 -19.33
CA PRO A 43 -3.53 1.61 -20.32
C PRO A 43 -3.06 3.06 -20.17
N GLU A 44 -2.75 3.73 -21.28
CA GLU A 44 -2.08 5.03 -21.27
C GLU A 44 -2.84 6.08 -20.45
N GLU A 45 -4.17 6.10 -20.54
CA GLU A 45 -5.05 6.99 -19.80
C GLU A 45 -5.09 6.73 -18.28
N SER A 46 -4.61 5.57 -17.85
CA SER A 46 -4.60 5.14 -16.44
C SER A 46 -3.20 5.09 -15.82
N ARG A 47 -2.15 5.42 -16.59
CA ARG A 47 -0.76 5.42 -16.11
C ARG A 47 -0.56 6.46 -15.00
N PRO A 48 -0.08 6.06 -13.81
CA PRO A 48 0.21 7.00 -12.74
C PRO A 48 1.48 7.80 -13.03
N ALA A 49 1.57 9.04 -12.53
CA ALA A 49 2.80 9.80 -12.65
C ALA A 49 3.96 9.09 -11.91
N LYS A 50 5.13 8.94 -12.55
CA LYS A 50 6.28 8.23 -11.94
C LYS A 50 6.92 8.99 -10.76
N ASN A 51 6.89 10.32 -10.79
CA ASN A 51 7.56 11.18 -9.79
C ASN A 51 6.69 11.44 -8.54
N GLN A 52 6.24 10.36 -7.89
CA GLN A 52 5.46 10.38 -6.65
C GLN A 52 5.71 9.07 -5.87
N PRO A 53 5.41 8.99 -4.57
CA PRO A 53 5.55 7.74 -3.84
C PRO A 53 4.67 6.61 -4.41
N PHE A 54 5.24 5.41 -4.44
CA PHE A 54 4.51 4.17 -4.70
C PHE A 54 4.58 3.28 -3.47
N TYR A 55 3.49 2.60 -3.17
CA TYR A 55 3.30 1.83 -1.96
C TYR A 55 3.16 0.36 -2.30
N HIS A 56 3.80 -0.48 -1.50
CA HIS A 56 3.56 -1.92 -1.49
C HIS A 56 2.58 -2.25 -0.39
N LEU A 57 1.51 -2.96 -0.75
CA LEU A 57 0.40 -3.27 0.14
C LEU A 57 0.21 -4.78 0.25
N LEU A 58 -0.02 -5.27 1.46
CA LEU A 58 -0.70 -6.54 1.67
C LEU A 58 -2.19 -6.27 1.51
N ALA A 59 -2.76 -6.67 0.38
CA ALA A 59 -4.10 -6.29 -0.05
C ALA A 59 -5.10 -7.44 -0.02
N GLU A 60 -6.35 -7.13 0.27
CA GLU A 60 -7.47 -8.05 0.22
C GLU A 60 -8.62 -7.49 -0.61
N ASN A 61 -9.37 -8.40 -1.24
CA ASN A 61 -10.69 -8.14 -1.79
C ASN A 61 -11.64 -9.29 -1.39
N ASP A 62 -12.87 -9.27 -1.89
CA ASP A 62 -13.89 -10.28 -1.56
C ASP A 62 -13.53 -11.72 -1.97
N GLU A 63 -12.48 -11.90 -2.79
CA GLU A 63 -12.12 -13.19 -3.38
C GLU A 63 -10.78 -13.74 -2.88
N SER A 64 -9.81 -12.88 -2.55
CA SER A 64 -8.41 -13.30 -2.36
C SER A 64 -7.53 -12.26 -1.64
N TYR A 65 -6.31 -12.70 -1.35
CA TYR A 65 -5.22 -11.90 -0.79
C TYR A 65 -4.04 -11.83 -1.78
N TYR A 66 -3.41 -10.66 -1.90
CA TYR A 66 -2.28 -10.46 -2.82
C TYR A 66 -1.43 -9.23 -2.45
N VAL A 67 -0.21 -9.16 -3.00
CA VAL A 67 0.64 -7.98 -2.92
C VAL A 67 0.28 -6.99 -4.03
N ALA A 68 0.01 -5.74 -3.66
CA ALA A 68 -0.30 -4.67 -4.62
C ALA A 68 0.78 -3.59 -4.65
N TYR A 69 1.14 -3.14 -5.86
CA TYR A 69 2.03 -1.99 -6.07
C TYR A 69 1.24 -0.80 -6.61
N VAL A 70 1.08 0.25 -5.80
CA VAL A 70 0.07 1.30 -6.05
C VAL A 70 0.63 2.71 -5.85
N SER A 71 0.32 3.61 -6.79
CA SER A 71 0.69 5.03 -6.68
C SER A 71 -0.08 5.76 -5.58
N ALA A 72 0.58 6.73 -4.92
CA ALA A 72 -0.04 7.57 -3.89
C ALA A 72 -1.35 8.23 -4.34
N GLN A 73 -1.43 8.72 -5.59
CA GLN A 73 -2.61 9.36 -6.16
C GLN A 73 -3.85 8.44 -6.20
N ASN A 74 -3.63 7.13 -6.28
CA ASN A 74 -4.69 6.13 -6.40
C ASN A 74 -5.15 5.58 -5.05
N LEU A 75 -4.50 5.98 -3.96
CA LEU A 75 -4.84 5.57 -2.60
C LEU A 75 -5.62 6.64 -1.85
N ALA A 76 -6.42 6.18 -0.90
CA ALA A 76 -7.01 6.97 0.16
C ALA A 76 -6.78 6.25 1.49
N ALA A 77 -6.59 7.02 2.56
CA ALA A 77 -6.59 6.45 3.91
C ALA A 77 -7.95 5.80 4.17
N ASP A 78 -7.91 4.64 4.81
CA ASP A 78 -9.09 4.00 5.33
C ASP A 78 -9.33 4.47 6.77
N PHE A 79 -10.54 4.94 7.04
CA PHE A 79 -10.96 5.43 8.35
C PHE A 79 -12.09 4.57 8.95
N SER A 80 -12.36 3.41 8.37
CA SER A 80 -13.34 2.45 8.90
C SER A 80 -12.97 1.92 10.28
N GLY A 81 -11.67 1.84 10.58
CA GLY A 81 -11.18 1.22 11.83
C GLY A 81 -11.20 -0.31 11.79
N GLU A 82 -11.52 -0.91 10.64
CA GLU A 82 -11.57 -2.36 10.48
C GLU A 82 -10.19 -2.91 10.07
N PRO A 83 -9.80 -4.09 10.59
CA PRO A 83 -8.56 -4.74 10.18
C PRO A 83 -8.61 -5.21 8.72
N VAL A 84 -7.44 -5.58 8.20
CA VAL A 84 -7.26 -6.37 6.97
C VAL A 84 -6.82 -7.77 7.37
N SER A 85 -7.28 -8.80 6.66
CA SER A 85 -7.13 -10.21 7.02
C SER A 85 -6.03 -10.94 6.23
N HIS A 86 -5.14 -10.20 5.57
CA HIS A 86 -4.07 -10.80 4.76
C HIS A 86 -3.19 -11.72 5.63
N PRO A 87 -2.97 -12.99 5.22
CA PRO A 87 -2.33 -14.01 6.06
C PRO A 87 -0.89 -13.68 6.47
N ASP A 88 -0.16 -12.92 5.65
CA ASP A 88 1.24 -12.52 5.93
C ASP A 88 1.37 -11.34 6.90
N LEU A 89 0.27 -10.68 7.31
CA LEU A 89 0.32 -9.54 8.24
C LEU A 89 1.04 -9.84 9.57
N PRO A 90 0.76 -10.99 10.24
CA PRO A 90 1.39 -11.31 11.52
C PRO A 90 2.91 -11.55 11.44
N GLU A 91 3.47 -11.74 10.24
CA GLU A 91 4.93 -11.89 10.06
C GLU A 91 5.66 -10.54 10.05
N LEU A 92 4.96 -9.46 9.70
CA LEU A 92 5.54 -8.12 9.54
C LEU A 92 5.10 -7.14 10.63
N PHE A 93 3.94 -7.37 11.23
CA PHE A 93 3.31 -6.43 12.15
C PHE A 93 2.78 -7.12 13.41
N GLY A 94 2.64 -6.31 14.47
CA GLY A 94 1.95 -6.73 15.68
C GLY A 94 0.43 -6.79 15.50
N GLU A 95 -0.27 -7.06 16.61
CA GLU A 95 -1.73 -7.07 16.64
C GLU A 95 -2.31 -5.70 16.24
N PHE A 96 -3.45 -5.72 15.57
CA PHE A 96 -4.13 -4.50 15.12
C PHE A 96 -4.60 -3.66 16.31
N GLU A 97 -4.16 -2.40 16.37
CA GLU A 97 -4.44 -1.48 17.48
C GLU A 97 -4.69 -0.07 16.92
N ASP A 98 -5.70 0.62 17.45
CA ASP A 98 -6.03 2.01 17.09
C ASP A 98 -6.18 2.28 15.58
N GLY A 99 -6.71 1.30 14.83
CA GLY A 99 -6.97 1.44 13.39
C GLY A 99 -5.73 1.24 12.49
N GLN A 100 -4.63 0.74 13.05
CA GLN A 100 -3.38 0.49 12.32
C GLN A 100 -2.64 -0.74 12.85
N TYR A 101 -1.65 -1.18 12.09
CA TYR A 101 -0.76 -2.28 12.47
C TYR A 101 0.57 -1.72 12.99
N PRO A 102 0.92 -1.89 14.28
CA PRO A 102 2.19 -1.44 14.80
C PRO A 102 3.34 -2.24 14.19
N LEU A 103 4.44 -1.57 13.88
CA LEU A 103 5.66 -2.23 13.41
C LEU A 103 6.18 -3.17 14.51
N GLN A 104 6.38 -4.43 14.15
CA GLN A 104 7.01 -5.38 15.05
C GLN A 104 8.53 -5.19 14.98
N PHE A 105 9.05 -4.32 15.85
CA PHE A 105 10.50 -4.23 16.03
C PHE A 105 10.98 -5.46 16.80
N GLN A 106 11.51 -6.46 16.09
CA GLN A 106 12.42 -7.41 16.71
C GLN A 106 13.73 -6.67 17.02
N LEU A 107 13.83 -6.10 18.21
CA LEU A 107 15.11 -5.78 18.80
C LEU A 107 15.81 -7.12 19.11
N ASN A 108 16.70 -7.54 18.21
CA ASN A 108 17.71 -8.56 18.50
C ASN A 108 18.80 -7.99 19.38
#